data_AF-S9TWC4-F1
#
_entry.id   AF-S9TWC4-F1
#
_cell.length_a   1.000
_cell.length_b   1.000
_cell.length_c   1.000
_cell.angle_alpha   90.00
_cell.angle_beta   90.00
_cell.angle_gamma   90.00
#
_symmetry.space_group_name_H-M   'P 1'
#
loop_
_entity.id
_entity.type
_entity.pdbx_description
1 polymer ?
#
loop_
_entity_poly.entity_id
_entity_poly.type
_entity_poly.pdbx_seq_one_letter_code
_entity_poly.pdbx_strand_id
1 'polypeptide(L)'
;MSATTSIRSCNEAGKDIIRQCEGLRLKAYLCPAGKLTIGYGHTGPDVKTGMTITEEDANTLLSRDLVAAEKAIVGAVSVTITDNQFSALVSFVFNLGAGNFYGSTLLKKLNANDIFGAADEFLRWNKVNGQVLAGLTRRREAERTLFLSNTNRLA
;
A
#
# COMPACT_ATOMS: atom_id res chain seq x y z
N MET A 1 -5.18 33.35 -0.12
CA MET A 1 -6.00 32.28 0.48
C MET A 1 -5.17 31.01 0.44
N SER A 2 -4.63 30.58 1.58
CA SER A 2 -3.85 29.33 1.64
C SER A 2 -4.82 28.17 1.46
N ALA A 3 -4.74 27.49 0.32
CA ALA A 3 -5.43 26.21 0.13
C ALA A 3 -4.84 25.24 1.15
N THR A 4 -5.61 24.89 2.17
CA THR A 4 -5.35 23.73 3.02
C THR A 4 -5.36 22.53 2.07
N THR A 5 -4.18 22.07 1.65
CA THR A 5 -4.08 20.87 0.81
C THR A 5 -4.61 19.74 1.67
N SER A 6 -5.84 19.30 1.38
CA SER A 6 -6.38 18.08 1.97
C SER A 6 -5.36 16.98 1.71
N ILE A 7 -4.74 16.46 2.77
CA ILE A 7 -3.75 15.40 2.65
C ILE A 7 -4.49 14.19 2.11
N ARG A 8 -4.14 13.79 0.89
CA ARG A 8 -4.72 12.61 0.27
C ARG A 8 -4.28 11.37 1.03
N SER A 9 -5.23 10.58 1.50
CA SER A 9 -4.98 9.35 2.26
C SER A 9 -5.57 8.13 1.55
N CYS A 10 -5.01 6.96 1.87
CA CYS A 10 -5.52 5.68 1.40
C CYS A 10 -6.96 5.47 1.89
N ASN A 11 -7.85 5.12 0.97
CA ASN A 11 -9.22 4.77 1.28
C ASN A 11 -9.33 3.36 1.89
N GLU A 12 -10.52 3.00 2.39
CA GLU A 12 -10.73 1.70 3.04
C GLU A 12 -10.53 0.52 2.07
N ALA A 13 -10.88 0.64 0.79
CA ALA A 13 -10.66 -0.44 -0.17
C ALA A 13 -9.16 -0.77 -0.33
N GLY A 14 -8.29 0.25 -0.34
CA GLY A 14 -6.84 0.03 -0.33
C GLY A 14 -6.34 -0.57 0.99
N LYS A 15 -6.86 -0.10 2.13
CA LYS A 15 -6.51 -0.66 3.44
C LYS A 15 -6.94 -2.13 3.56
N ASP A 16 -8.10 -2.50 3.02
CA ASP A 16 -8.60 -3.87 3.05
C ASP A 16 -7.69 -4.84 2.29
N ILE A 17 -7.15 -4.42 1.14
CA ILE A 17 -6.13 -5.21 0.42
C ILE A 17 -4.92 -5.45 1.34
N ILE A 18 -4.43 -4.41 2.02
CA ILE A 18 -3.27 -4.52 2.93
C ILE A 18 -3.60 -5.42 4.11
N ARG A 19 -4.73 -5.22 4.80
CA ARG A 19 -5.16 -6.04 5.94
C ARG A 19 -5.24 -7.53 5.57
N GLN A 20 -5.84 -7.85 4.42
CA GLN A 20 -5.96 -9.22 3.92
C GLN A 20 -4.61 -9.85 3.60
N CYS A 21 -3.66 -9.07 3.07
CA CYS A 21 -2.35 -9.57 2.67
C CYS A 21 -1.37 -9.71 3.84
N GLU A 22 -1.35 -8.76 4.77
CA GLU A 22 -0.40 -8.76 5.90
C GLU A 22 -0.89 -9.66 7.04
N GLY A 23 -2.20 -9.73 7.24
CA GLY A 23 -2.83 -10.47 8.34
C GLY A 23 -2.66 -9.78 9.70
N LEU A 24 -3.66 -9.96 10.57
CA LEU A 24 -3.69 -9.34 11.90
C LEU A 24 -2.94 -10.19 12.95
N ARG A 25 -2.11 -9.52 13.77
CA ARG A 25 -1.46 -10.09 14.95
C ARG A 25 -1.60 -9.16 16.16
N LEU A 26 -2.52 -9.47 17.06
CA LEU A 26 -2.82 -8.64 18.24
C LEU A 26 -1.80 -8.77 19.37
N LYS A 27 -0.86 -9.71 19.29
CA LYS A 27 0.24 -9.89 20.24
C LYS A 27 1.56 -9.71 19.51
N ALA A 28 2.50 -8.99 20.12
CA ALA A 28 3.83 -8.82 19.58
C ALA A 28 4.53 -10.18 19.39
N TYR A 29 5.18 -10.36 18.24
CA TYR A 29 5.92 -11.56 17.89
C TYR A 29 7.23 -11.21 17.19
N LEU A 30 8.18 -12.13 17.16
CA LEU A 30 9.39 -11.99 16.36
C LEU A 30 9.12 -12.50 14.94
N CYS A 31 9.26 -11.63 13.94
CA CYS A 31 9.19 -12.04 12.54
C CYS A 31 10.44 -12.87 12.16
N PRO A 32 10.44 -13.57 11.00
CA PRO A 32 11.60 -14.35 10.55
C PRO A 32 12.90 -13.55 10.41
N ALA A 33 12.81 -12.22 10.26
CA ALA A 33 13.96 -11.31 10.23
C ALA A 33 14.42 -10.85 11.63
N GLY A 34 13.89 -11.42 12.71
CA GLY A 34 14.29 -11.14 14.09
C GLY A 34 13.79 -9.80 14.66
N LYS A 35 12.83 -9.14 14.00
CA LYS A 35 12.25 -7.87 14.48
C LYS A 35 10.96 -8.12 15.24
N LEU A 36 10.75 -7.38 16.34
CA LEU A 36 9.45 -7.36 17.01
C LEU A 36 8.41 -6.70 16.08
N THR A 37 7.27 -7.37 15.92
CA THR A 37 6.21 -7.01 14.98
C THR A 37 4.84 -7.19 15.63
N ILE A 38 3.89 -6.30 15.34
CA ILE A 38 2.51 -6.35 15.85
C ILE A 38 1.52 -5.75 14.83
N GLY A 39 0.22 -5.99 15.00
CA GLY A 39 -0.82 -5.47 14.11
C GLY A 39 -0.70 -6.05 12.69
N TYR A 40 -0.72 -5.17 11.69
CA TYR A 40 -0.57 -5.50 10.27
C TYR A 40 0.89 -5.32 9.80
N GLY A 41 1.83 -5.95 10.51
CA GLY A 41 3.25 -5.85 10.18
C GLY A 41 3.97 -4.62 10.74
N HIS A 42 3.36 -3.90 11.69
CA HIS A 42 3.96 -2.73 12.32
C HIS A 42 5.23 -3.11 13.10
N THR A 43 6.30 -2.37 12.87
CA THR A 43 7.57 -2.48 13.61
C THR A 43 8.05 -1.10 14.03
N GLY A 44 8.68 -0.99 15.19
CA GLY A 44 9.18 0.27 15.70
C GLY A 44 9.71 0.15 17.14
N PRO A 45 10.37 1.19 17.66
CA PRO A 45 10.85 1.22 19.05
C PRO A 45 9.72 1.20 20.08
N ASP A 46 8.48 1.47 19.66
CA ASP A 46 7.26 1.39 20.44
C ASP A 46 6.72 -0.05 20.60
N VAL A 47 7.19 -1.02 19.79
CA VAL A 47 6.79 -2.43 19.92
C VAL A 47 7.66 -3.12 20.96
N LYS A 48 7.03 -3.64 22.02
CA LYS A 48 7.71 -4.30 23.15
C LYS A 48 7.30 -5.77 23.28
N THR A 49 8.20 -6.59 23.81
CA THR A 49 7.89 -8.00 24.14
C THR A 49 6.69 -8.07 25.10
N GLY A 50 5.73 -8.94 24.80
CA GLY A 50 4.52 -9.11 25.60
C GLY A 50 3.42 -8.06 25.35
N MET A 51 3.67 -7.08 24.48
CA MET A 51 2.66 -6.08 24.09
C MET A 51 1.46 -6.74 23.41
N THR A 52 0.27 -6.28 23.77
CA THR A 52 -1.00 -6.65 23.14
C THR A 52 -1.77 -5.41 22.75
N ILE A 53 -2.48 -5.46 21.64
CA ILE A 53 -3.28 -4.34 21.12
C ILE A 53 -4.67 -4.81 20.71
N THR A 54 -5.61 -3.87 20.57
CA THR A 54 -6.91 -4.12 19.95
C THR A 54 -6.80 -4.08 18.42
N GLU A 55 -7.85 -4.50 17.71
CA GLU A 55 -7.91 -4.33 16.25
C GLU A 55 -7.99 -2.85 15.85
N GLU A 56 -8.62 -2.01 16.66
CA GLU A 56 -8.68 -0.56 16.46
C GLU A 56 -7.29 0.08 16.55
N ASP A 57 -6.50 -0.31 17.55
CA ASP A 57 -5.10 0.08 17.67
C ASP A 57 -4.29 -0.38 16.45
N ALA A 58 -4.50 -1.61 15.98
CA ALA A 58 -3.83 -2.14 14.79
C ALA A 58 -4.19 -1.35 13.52
N ASN A 59 -5.44 -0.91 13.38
CA ASN A 59 -5.89 -0.06 12.28
C ASN A 59 -5.30 1.36 12.36
N THR A 60 -5.12 1.87 13.58
CA THR A 60 -4.46 3.16 13.84
C THR A 60 -2.98 3.09 13.46
N LEU A 61 -2.28 2.01 13.88
CA LEU A 61 -0.89 1.75 13.51
C LEU A 61 -0.74 1.60 12.00
N LEU A 62 -1.62 0.84 11.34
CA LEU A 62 -1.62 0.71 9.89
C LEU A 62 -1.71 2.08 9.23
N SER A 63 -2.70 2.90 9.61
CA SER A 63 -2.87 4.24 9.02
C SER A 63 -1.64 5.12 9.22
N ARG A 64 -0.95 5.02 10.37
CA ARG A 64 0.33 5.71 10.62
C ARG A 64 1.43 5.22 9.68
N ASP A 65 1.54 3.92 9.48
CA ASP A 65 2.58 3.30 8.65
C ASP A 65 2.38 3.60 7.15
N LEU A 66 1.14 3.82 6.71
CA LEU A 66 0.84 4.18 5.32
C LEU A 66 1.34 5.58 4.93
N VAL A 67 1.54 6.48 5.90
CA VAL A 67 1.92 7.89 5.62
C VAL A 67 3.19 7.99 4.77
N ALA A 68 4.17 7.10 4.96
CA ALA A 68 5.39 7.11 4.15
C ALA A 68 5.10 6.73 2.68
N ALA A 69 4.24 5.73 2.45
CA ALA A 69 3.83 5.32 1.12
C ALA A 69 2.99 6.41 0.42
N GLU A 70 2.05 7.01 1.15
CA GLU A 70 1.22 8.13 0.66
C GLU A 70 2.09 9.30 0.20
N LYS A 71 3.04 9.73 1.03
CA LYS A 71 3.99 10.80 0.69
C LYS A 71 4.84 10.45 -0.54
N ALA A 72 5.29 9.21 -0.64
CA ALA A 72 6.07 8.77 -1.79
C ALA A 72 5.27 8.89 -3.10
N ILE A 73 3.97 8.56 -3.08
CA ILE A 73 3.09 8.66 -4.25
C ILE A 73 2.82 10.12 -4.60
N VAL A 74 2.47 10.95 -3.61
CA VAL A 74 2.24 12.39 -3.80
C VAL A 74 3.46 13.08 -4.42
N GLY A 75 4.68 12.69 -4.02
CA GLY A 75 5.91 13.28 -4.53
C GLY A 75 6.34 12.80 -5.92
N ALA A 76 5.80 11.68 -6.42
CA ALA A 76 6.30 11.03 -7.63
C ALA A 76 5.28 10.98 -8.79
N VAL A 77 3.98 10.98 -8.50
CA VAL A 77 2.94 10.97 -9.53
C VAL A 77 2.70 12.40 -10.03
N SER A 78 2.79 12.60 -11.34
CA SER A 78 2.69 13.92 -12.00
C SER A 78 1.37 14.15 -12.73
N VAL A 79 0.44 13.20 -12.67
CA VAL A 79 -0.87 13.26 -13.34
C VAL A 79 -2.00 13.16 -12.32
N THR A 80 -3.18 13.64 -12.69
CA THR A 80 -4.38 13.46 -11.85
C THR A 80 -4.77 11.99 -11.84
N ILE A 81 -4.91 11.42 -10.64
CA ILE A 81 -5.36 10.04 -10.43
C ILE A 81 -6.57 10.00 -9.49
N THR A 82 -7.39 8.97 -9.58
CA THR A 82 -8.55 8.74 -8.70
C THR A 82 -8.13 8.21 -7.33
N ASP A 83 -9.02 8.26 -6.33
CA ASP A 83 -8.68 7.78 -4.97
C ASP A 83 -8.41 6.29 -4.93
N ASN A 84 -9.05 5.52 -5.82
CA ASN A 84 -8.77 4.10 -5.95
C ASN A 84 -7.39 3.85 -6.58
N GLN A 85 -7.02 4.63 -7.60
CA GLN A 85 -5.68 4.57 -8.17
C GLN A 85 -4.63 4.89 -7.11
N PHE A 86 -4.83 5.98 -6.36
CA PHE A 86 -3.95 6.34 -5.26
C PHE A 86 -3.85 5.23 -4.21
N SER A 87 -4.97 4.66 -3.77
CA SER A 87 -5.00 3.64 -2.72
C SER A 87 -4.41 2.30 -3.17
N ALA A 88 -4.57 1.93 -4.45
CA ALA A 88 -3.90 0.77 -5.03
C ALA A 88 -2.37 0.96 -5.07
N LEU A 89 -1.90 2.17 -5.41
CA LEU A 89 -0.48 2.51 -5.35
C LEU A 89 0.03 2.49 -3.91
N VAL A 90 -0.76 2.95 -2.93
CA VAL A 90 -0.37 2.89 -1.50
C VAL A 90 -0.14 1.45 -1.08
N SER A 91 -1.05 0.53 -1.40
CA SER A 91 -0.86 -0.90 -1.13
C SER A 91 0.40 -1.47 -1.80
N PHE A 92 0.66 -1.08 -3.04
CA PHE A 92 1.83 -1.52 -3.79
C PHE A 92 3.14 -1.01 -3.15
N VAL A 93 3.20 0.28 -2.81
CA VAL A 93 4.37 0.91 -2.18
C VAL A 93 4.58 0.38 -0.78
N PHE A 94 3.52 0.13 -0.01
CA PHE A 94 3.62 -0.48 1.31
C PHE A 94 4.28 -1.87 1.24
N ASN A 95 3.96 -2.66 0.21
CA ASN A 95 4.54 -3.99 0.04
C ASN A 95 5.98 -4.00 -0.44
N LEU A 96 6.30 -3.15 -1.42
CA LEU A 96 7.54 -3.22 -2.19
C LEU A 96 8.53 -2.13 -1.83
N GLY A 97 8.10 -1.10 -1.08
CA GLY A 97 8.88 0.08 -0.74
C GLY A 97 8.92 1.12 -1.86
N ALA A 98 9.13 2.38 -1.45
CA ALA A 98 9.15 3.54 -2.35
C ALA A 98 10.24 3.47 -3.43
N GLY A 99 11.41 2.89 -3.11
CA GLY A 99 12.51 2.75 -4.07
C GLY A 99 12.13 1.92 -5.31
N ASN A 100 11.42 0.80 -5.12
CA ASN A 100 10.92 -0.01 -6.23
C ASN A 100 9.87 0.74 -7.05
N PHE A 101 9.01 1.53 -6.40
CA PHE A 101 8.01 2.33 -7.06
C PHE A 101 8.62 3.44 -7.94
N TYR A 102 9.60 4.19 -7.42
CA TYR A 102 10.26 5.26 -8.16
C TYR A 102 10.96 4.79 -9.44
N GLY A 103 11.55 3.59 -9.42
CA GLY A 103 12.20 2.99 -10.59
C GLY A 103 11.26 2.25 -11.54
N SER A 104 9.98 2.10 -11.20
CA SER A 104 9.07 1.17 -11.87
C SER A 104 8.60 1.65 -13.25
N THR A 105 8.40 0.69 -14.17
CA THR A 105 7.67 0.94 -15.43
C THR A 105 6.23 1.37 -15.17
N LEU A 106 5.63 0.90 -14.07
CA LEU A 106 4.31 1.30 -13.60
C LEU A 106 4.21 2.82 -13.46
N LEU A 107 5.09 3.44 -12.67
CA LEU A 107 5.11 4.89 -12.46
C LEU A 107 5.38 5.64 -13.78
N LYS A 108 6.31 5.14 -14.61
CA LYS A 108 6.62 5.74 -15.90
C LYS A 108 5.38 5.80 -16.81
N LYS A 109 4.65 4.69 -16.93
CA LYS A 109 3.41 4.61 -17.74
C LYS A 109 2.31 5.49 -17.16
N LEU A 110 2.13 5.46 -15.84
CA LEU A 110 1.14 6.30 -15.16
C LEU A 110 1.38 7.78 -15.44
N ASN A 111 2.62 8.26 -15.27
CA ASN A 111 2.97 9.66 -15.53
C ASN A 111 2.89 10.04 -17.02
N ALA A 112 2.85 9.06 -17.92
CA ALA A 112 2.55 9.26 -19.35
C ALA A 112 1.04 9.19 -19.66
N ASN A 113 0.16 9.17 -18.65
CA ASN A 113 -1.29 8.96 -18.75
C ASN A 113 -1.70 7.61 -19.38
N ASP A 114 -0.79 6.64 -19.47
CA ASP A 114 -1.11 5.27 -19.88
C ASP A 114 -1.68 4.49 -18.69
N ILE A 115 -2.95 4.74 -18.38
CA ILE A 115 -3.63 4.16 -17.21
C ILE A 115 -3.73 2.63 -17.30
N PHE A 116 -4.14 2.10 -18.44
CA PHE A 116 -4.29 0.65 -18.62
C PHE A 116 -2.93 -0.04 -18.63
N GLY A 117 -1.94 0.53 -19.33
CA GLY A 117 -0.60 -0.01 -19.33
C GLY A 117 0.04 0.04 -17.94
N ALA A 118 -0.19 1.09 -17.14
CA ALA A 118 0.26 1.15 -15.74
C ALA A 118 -0.44 0.07 -14.88
N ALA A 119 -1.74 -0.13 -15.07
CA ALA A 119 -2.50 -1.15 -14.34
C ALA A 119 -1.96 -2.56 -14.60
N ASP A 120 -1.56 -2.87 -15.83
CA ASP A 120 -0.99 -4.18 -16.18
C ASP A 120 0.42 -4.38 -15.59
N GLU A 121 1.16 -3.31 -15.30
CA GLU A 121 2.48 -3.43 -14.67
C GLU A 121 2.41 -3.97 -13.23
N PHE A 122 1.29 -3.82 -12.51
CA PHE A 122 1.12 -4.43 -11.18
C PHE A 122 1.40 -5.95 -11.23
N LEU A 123 0.87 -6.63 -12.24
CA LEU A 123 0.92 -8.10 -12.36
C LEU A 123 2.35 -8.66 -12.48
N ARG A 124 3.32 -7.81 -12.85
CA ARG A 124 4.73 -8.21 -13.00
C ARG A 124 5.46 -8.34 -11.65
N TRP A 125 4.92 -7.75 -10.59
CA TRP A 125 5.54 -7.69 -9.27
C TRP A 125 5.04 -8.82 -8.34
N ASN A 126 5.11 -10.05 -8.85
CA ASN A 126 4.64 -11.25 -8.16
C ASN A 126 5.73 -12.28 -7.86
N LYS A 127 7.00 -11.89 -7.95
CA LYS A 127 8.15 -12.80 -7.80
C LYS A 127 9.04 -12.44 -6.61
N VAL A 128 9.59 -13.45 -5.96
CA VAL A 128 10.68 -13.35 -4.98
C VAL A 128 11.79 -14.30 -5.43
N ASN A 129 13.02 -13.82 -5.55
CA ASN A 129 14.17 -14.60 -6.07
C ASN A 129 13.85 -15.32 -7.41
N GLY A 130 13.12 -14.63 -8.30
CA GLY A 130 12.72 -15.15 -9.61
C GLY A 130 11.52 -16.11 -9.60
N GLN A 131 11.06 -16.58 -8.43
CA GLN A 131 9.93 -17.50 -8.30
C GLN A 131 8.62 -16.75 -8.10
N VAL A 132 7.58 -17.13 -8.85
CA VAL A 132 6.24 -16.58 -8.70
C VAL A 132 5.62 -17.06 -7.39
N LEU A 133 5.06 -16.14 -6.61
CA LEU A 133 4.31 -16.45 -5.39
C LEU A 133 2.82 -16.21 -5.61
N ALA A 134 1.99 -17.21 -5.33
CA ALA A 134 0.54 -17.12 -5.47
C ALA A 134 -0.08 -16.02 -4.59
N GLY A 135 0.48 -15.80 -3.39
CA GLY A 135 0.06 -14.70 -2.51
C GLY A 135 0.29 -13.33 -3.14
N LEU A 136 1.47 -13.09 -3.73
CA LEU A 136 1.75 -11.84 -4.41
C LEU A 136 0.91 -11.68 -5.68
N THR A 137 0.69 -12.76 -6.44
CA THR A 137 -0.16 -12.71 -7.63
C THR A 137 -1.57 -12.22 -7.29
N ARG A 138 -2.21 -12.81 -6.28
CA ARG A 138 -3.53 -12.36 -5.80
C ARG A 138 -3.52 -10.90 -5.32
N ARG A 139 -2.47 -10.49 -4.61
CA ARG A 139 -2.32 -9.09 -4.16
C ARG A 139 -2.26 -8.13 -5.35
N ARG A 140 -1.44 -8.43 -6.36
CA ARG A 140 -1.27 -7.60 -7.56
C ARG A 140 -2.56 -7.53 -8.38
N GLU A 141 -3.31 -8.63 -8.47
CA GLU A 141 -4.62 -8.67 -9.13
C GLU A 141 -5.65 -7.78 -8.41
N ALA A 142 -5.70 -7.82 -7.08
CA ALA A 142 -6.58 -6.97 -6.28
C ALA A 142 -6.22 -5.49 -6.42
N GLU A 143 -4.93 -5.15 -6.35
CA GLU A 143 -4.43 -3.78 -6.55
C GLU A 143 -4.77 -3.27 -7.96
N ARG A 144 -4.52 -4.07 -9.00
CA ARG A 144 -4.90 -3.73 -10.39
C ARG A 144 -6.42 -3.51 -10.52
N THR A 145 -7.22 -4.38 -9.92
CA THR A 145 -8.68 -4.29 -9.96
C THR A 145 -9.16 -3.01 -9.30
N LEU A 146 -8.63 -2.67 -8.12
CA LEU A 146 -8.92 -1.40 -7.46
C LEU A 146 -8.47 -0.23 -8.33
N PHE A 147 -7.26 -0.26 -8.89
CA PHE A 147 -6.72 0.80 -9.73
C PHE A 147 -7.59 1.11 -10.96
N LEU A 148 -8.19 0.08 -11.56
CA LEU A 148 -9.09 0.20 -12.72
C LEU A 148 -10.56 0.46 -12.36
N SER A 149 -10.92 0.39 -11.08
CA SER A 149 -12.30 0.61 -10.66
C SER A 149 -12.66 2.10 -10.70
N ASN A 150 -13.72 2.42 -11.45
CA ASN A 150 -14.29 3.77 -11.52
C ASN A 150 -15.05 4.07 -10.22
N THR A 151 -14.50 4.92 -9.34
CA THR A 151 -15.33 5.61 -8.35
C THR A 151 -15.61 7.03 -8.83
N ASN A 152 -16.68 7.19 -9.60
CA ASN A 152 -17.39 8.46 -9.60
C ASN A 152 -18.02 8.61 -8.22
N ARG A 153 -17.54 9.56 -7.42
CA ARG A 153 -18.39 10.23 -6.43
C ARG A 153 -18.57 11.68 -6.86
N LEU A 154 -19.48 11.84 -7.81
CA LEU A 154 -20.30 13.03 -7.92
C LEU A 154 -21.75 12.55 -7.89
N ALA A 155 -22.35 12.64 -6.71
CA ALA A 155 -23.76 12.89 -6.51
C ALA A 155 -23.83 13.97 -5.44
#